data_AF-A0A3R9Z8D3-F1
#
_entry.id   AF-A0A3R9Z8D3-F1
#
_cell.length_a   1.000
_cell.length_b   1.000
_cell.length_c   1.000
_cell.angle_alpha   90.00
_cell.angle_beta   90.00
_cell.angle_gamma   90.00
#
_symmetry.space_group_name_H-M   'P 1'
#
loop_
_entity.id
_entity.type
_entity.pdbx_description
1 polymer ?
#
loop_
_entity_poly.entity_id
_entity_poly.type
_entity_poly.pdbx_seq_one_letter_code
_entity_poly.pdbx_strand_id
1 'polypeptide(L)'
;EDRYVDLIDDGVDLALRITEQPPGGLMGRKLIDIDHLVCATPEYLAKHGTPNHPHDLKQHECIYLGEQASDSKWKFQQGNKSISVAVRGRYAAN
;
A
#
# COMPACT_ATOMS: atom_id res chain seq x y z
N GLU A 1 -9.49 13.92 9.73
CA GLU A 1 -8.58 14.48 8.71
C GLU A 1 -7.34 13.62 8.69
N ASP A 2 -7.00 13.05 7.54
CA ASP A 2 -5.72 12.36 7.34
C ASP A 2 -4.71 13.42 6.86
N ARG A 3 -4.20 14.23 7.80
CA ARG A 3 -3.29 15.33 7.50
C ARG A 3 -1.88 15.02 7.95
N TYR A 4 -0.93 15.52 7.17
CA TYR A 4 0.47 15.50 7.58
C TYR A 4 0.66 16.41 8.80
N VAL A 5 0.98 15.83 9.94
CA VAL A 5 1.29 16.57 11.18
C VAL A 5 2.68 17.20 11.04
N ASP A 6 2.78 18.50 11.31
CA ASP A 6 4.05 19.20 11.47
C ASP A 6 4.44 19.11 12.95
N LEU A 7 5.49 18.35 13.25
CA LEU A 7 5.92 18.11 14.63
C LEU A 7 6.29 19.41 15.37
N ILE A 8 6.79 20.41 14.64
CA ILE A 8 7.23 21.69 15.22
C ILE A 8 6.02 22.58 15.46
N ASP A 9 5.26 22.87 14.41
CA ASP A 9 4.17 23.85 14.47
C ASP A 9 2.95 23.31 15.24
N ASP A 10 2.70 21.99 15.19
CA ASP A 10 1.60 21.36 15.94
C ASP A 10 1.99 21.01 17.40
N GLY A 11 3.23 21.27 17.82
CA GLY A 11 3.70 20.98 19.18
C GLY A 11 3.68 19.49 19.54
N VAL A 12 4.09 18.64 18.60
CA VAL A 12 4.07 17.18 18.76
C VAL A 12 5.50 16.65 18.91
N ASP A 13 5.76 15.91 19.99
CA ASP A 13 7.11 15.41 20.31
C ASP A 13 7.53 14.19 19.48
N LEU A 14 6.57 13.36 19.05
CA LEU A 14 6.82 12.09 18.36
C LEU A 14 5.72 11.75 17.35
N ALA A 15 6.11 11.26 16.17
CA ALA A 15 5.22 10.64 15.21
C ALA A 15 5.66 9.21 14.88
N LEU A 16 4.69 8.30 14.75
CA LEU A 16 4.90 6.95 14.24
C LEU A 16 4.42 6.92 12.79
N ARG A 17 5.31 6.60 11.84
CA ARG A 17 5.01 6.63 10.41
C ARG A 17 5.61 5.43 9.68
N ILE A 18 4.87 4.93 8.70
CA ILE A 18 5.39 4.01 7.68
C ILE A 18 6.08 4.88 6.63
N THR A 19 7.40 4.91 6.65
CA THR A 19 8.21 5.68 5.71
C THR A 19 9.57 5.02 5.51
N GLU A 20 10.17 5.19 4.33
CA GLU A 20 11.55 4.78 4.09
C GLU A 20 12.53 5.69 4.83
N GLN A 21 12.23 6.99 4.92
CA GLN A 21 13.08 7.99 5.56
C GLN A 21 12.26 9.05 6.30
N PRO A 22 12.75 9.57 7.43
CA PRO A 22 12.13 10.72 8.08
C PRO A 22 12.22 11.96 7.17
N PRO A 23 11.30 12.92 7.31
CA PRO A 23 11.39 14.22 6.62
C PRO A 23 12.68 14.96 6.99
N GLY A 24 13.11 15.86 6.10
CA GLY A 24 14.28 16.69 6.35
C GLY A 24 14.18 17.46 7.66
N GLY A 25 15.28 17.52 8.41
CA GLY A 25 15.33 18.20 9.72
C GLY A 25 14.82 17.35 10.89
N LEU A 26 14.30 16.14 10.64
CA LEU A 26 13.84 15.22 11.68
C LEU A 26 14.76 14.01 11.81
N MET A 27 14.86 13.49 13.03
CA MET A 27 15.58 12.25 13.32
C MET A 27 14.61 11.09 13.35
N GLY A 28 14.91 10.04 12.57
CA GLY A 28 14.12 8.81 12.51
C GLY A 28 14.81 7.65 13.23
N ARG A 29 14.03 6.81 13.91
CA ARG A 29 14.47 5.51 14.43
C ARG A 29 13.63 4.41 13.80
N LYS A 30 14.27 3.47 13.10
CA LYS A 30 13.59 2.28 12.60
C LYS A 30 13.06 1.45 13.78
N LEU A 31 11.77 1.11 13.72
CA LEU A 31 11.10 0.28 14.73
C LEU A 31 10.96 -1.15 14.22
N ILE A 32 10.28 -1.32 13.08
CA ILE A 32 10.00 -2.60 12.45
C ILE A 32 9.95 -2.45 10.93
N ASP A 33 10.07 -3.57 10.22
CA ASP A 33 9.71 -3.66 8.81
C ASP A 33 8.19 -3.91 8.68
N ILE A 34 7.58 -3.36 7.63
CA ILE A 34 6.15 -3.51 7.33
C ILE A 34 6.01 -4.16 5.96
N ASP A 35 5.35 -5.32 5.93
CA ASP A 35 5.01 -6.02 4.70
C ASP A 35 3.55 -5.77 4.32
N HIS A 36 3.31 -5.51 3.04
CA HIS A 36 1.95 -5.43 2.48
C HIS A 36 1.53 -6.80 1.96
N LEU A 37 0.31 -7.22 2.30
CA LEU A 37 -0.26 -8.48 1.85
C LEU A 37 -1.49 -8.22 0.97
N VAL A 38 -1.55 -8.91 -0.16
CA VAL A 38 -2.77 -8.99 -0.96
C VAL A 38 -3.65 -10.08 -0.36
N CYS A 39 -4.86 -9.73 0.04
CA CYS A 39 -5.82 -10.65 0.60
C CYS A 39 -7.18 -10.52 -0.08
N ALA A 40 -7.97 -11.59 0.03
CA ALA A 40 -9.35 -11.63 -0.42
C ALA A 40 -10.11 -12.61 0.48
N THR A 41 -11.43 -12.48 0.54
CA THR A 41 -12.25 -13.42 1.30
C THR A 41 -12.26 -14.79 0.61
N PRO A 42 -12.40 -15.89 1.36
CA PRO A 42 -12.49 -17.23 0.78
C PRO A 42 -13.61 -17.36 -0.26
N GLU A 43 -14.75 -16.71 -0.02
CA GLU A 43 -15.92 -16.75 -0.92
C GLU A 43 -15.61 -16.08 -2.26
N TYR A 44 -14.84 -14.98 -2.25
CA TYR A 44 -14.42 -14.31 -3.47
C TYR A 44 -13.50 -15.22 -4.29
N LEU A 45 -12.51 -15.83 -3.65
CA LEU A 45 -11.55 -16.72 -4.32
C LEU A 45 -12.21 -17.99 -4.85
N ALA A 46 -13.19 -18.55 -4.14
CA ALA A 46 -13.95 -19.70 -4.61
C ALA A 46 -14.74 -19.42 -5.90
N LYS A 47 -15.24 -18.18 -6.05
CA LYS A 47 -16.04 -17.77 -7.22
C LYS A 47 -15.18 -17.27 -8.39
N HIS A 48 -14.07 -16.60 -8.09
CA HIS A 48 -13.26 -15.89 -9.08
C HIS A 48 -11.90 -16.57 -9.36
N GLY A 49 -11.57 -17.64 -8.63
CA GLY A 49 -10.28 -18.29 -8.67
C GLY A 49 -9.24 -17.62 -7.78
N THR A 50 -8.18 -18.36 -7.45
CA THR A 50 -7.04 -17.84 -6.69
C THR A 50 -5.94 -17.37 -7.65
N PRO A 51 -5.48 -16.10 -7.56
CA PRO A 51 -4.33 -15.62 -8.32
C PRO A 51 -3.08 -16.45 -8.01
N ASN A 52 -2.38 -16.94 -9.04
CA ASN A 52 -1.11 -17.66 -8.87
C ASN A 52 0.09 -16.80 -9.29
N HIS A 53 -0.16 -15.71 -10.02
CA HIS A 53 0.84 -14.74 -10.43
C HIS A 53 0.27 -13.31 -10.31
N PRO A 54 1.07 -12.28 -9.98
CA PRO A 54 0.50 -10.94 -9.76
C PRO A 54 -0.18 -10.32 -11.00
N HIS A 55 0.15 -10.77 -12.21
CA HIS A 55 -0.57 -10.33 -13.42
C HIS A 55 -2.03 -10.80 -13.46
N ASP A 56 -2.38 -11.88 -12.76
CA ASP A 56 -3.74 -12.40 -12.69
C ASP A 56 -4.67 -11.38 -12.04
N LEU A 57 -4.14 -10.51 -11.17
CA LEU A 57 -4.89 -9.42 -10.52
C LEU A 57 -5.57 -8.46 -11.51
N LYS A 58 -5.12 -8.38 -12.76
CA LYS A 58 -5.79 -7.61 -13.82
C LYS A 58 -7.21 -8.11 -14.13
N GLN A 59 -7.49 -9.38 -13.80
CA GLN A 59 -8.77 -10.04 -13.97
C GLN A 59 -9.61 -10.07 -12.68
N HIS A 60 -9.08 -9.54 -11.58
CA HIS A 60 -9.77 -9.47 -10.30
C HIS A 60 -10.30 -8.05 -10.02
N GLU A 61 -11.21 -7.99 -9.06
CA GLU A 61 -11.80 -6.76 -8.55
C GLU A 61 -10.96 -6.29 -7.36
N CYS A 62 -9.90 -5.52 -7.64
CA CYS A 62 -9.00 -5.01 -6.63
C CYS A 62 -9.51 -3.70 -6.03
N ILE A 63 -9.46 -3.61 -4.70
CA ILE A 63 -9.72 -2.38 -3.95
C ILE A 63 -8.37 -1.76 -3.64
N TYR A 64 -8.13 -0.55 -4.15
CA TYR A 64 -6.91 0.20 -3.95
C TYR A 64 -7.22 1.55 -3.28
N LEU A 65 -6.21 2.22 -2.73
CA LEU A 65 -6.37 3.59 -2.22
C LEU A 65 -6.69 4.53 -3.39
N GLY A 66 -7.69 5.39 -3.29
CA GLY A 66 -8.20 6.20 -4.40
C GLY A 66 -7.65 7.62 -4.44
N GLU A 67 -6.57 7.92 -3.72
CA GLU A 67 -6.10 9.29 -3.50
C GLU A 67 -5.28 9.81 -4.68
N GLN A 68 -4.48 8.94 -5.31
CA GLN A 68 -3.63 9.28 -6.43
C GLN A 68 -3.75 8.25 -7.56
N ALA A 69 -3.53 8.69 -8.80
CA ALA A 69 -3.57 7.79 -9.96
C ALA A 69 -2.58 6.61 -9.84
N SER A 70 -1.47 6.80 -9.14
CA SER A 70 -0.45 5.78 -8.88
C SER A 70 -0.91 4.65 -7.96
N ASP A 71 -1.96 4.85 -7.17
CA ASP A 71 -2.36 3.90 -6.12
C ASP A 71 -2.94 2.61 -6.70
N SER A 72 -3.45 2.68 -7.93
CA SER A 72 -3.86 1.51 -8.72
C SER A 72 -2.68 0.72 -9.31
N LYS A 73 -1.43 1.17 -9.15
CA LYS A 73 -0.23 0.51 -9.67
C LYS A 73 0.54 -0.20 -8.57
N TRP A 74 0.16 -1.45 -8.32
CA TRP A 74 0.79 -2.26 -7.29
C TRP A 74 2.14 -2.81 -7.74
N LYS A 75 3.13 -2.79 -6.84
CA LYS A 75 4.47 -3.32 -7.07
C LYS A 75 4.66 -4.60 -6.26
N PHE A 76 5.18 -5.62 -6.91
CA PHE A 76 5.52 -6.90 -6.30
C PHE A 76 7.01 -7.16 -6.48
N GLN A 77 7.61 -7.85 -5.52
CA GLN A 77 9.02 -8.22 -5.55
C GLN A 77 9.21 -9.70 -5.19
N GLN A 78 10.05 -10.39 -5.95
CA GLN A 78 10.52 -11.74 -5.64
C GLN A 78 12.03 -11.80 -5.92
N GLY A 79 12.84 -11.73 -4.85
CA GLY A 79 14.29 -11.56 -4.96
C GLY A 79 14.65 -10.29 -5.74
N ASN A 80 15.42 -10.45 -6.81
CA ASN A 80 15.86 -9.34 -7.67
C ASN A 80 14.86 -9.00 -8.79
N LYS A 81 13.72 -9.70 -8.87
CA LYS A 81 12.68 -9.42 -9.86
C LYS A 81 11.61 -8.55 -9.22
N SER A 82 11.30 -7.42 -9.86
CA SER A 82 10.14 -6.61 -9.51
C SER A 82 9.19 -6.51 -10.70
N ILE A 83 7.90 -6.55 -10.42
CA ILE A 83 6.86 -6.33 -11.42
C ILE A 83 5.86 -5.30 -10.90
N SER A 84 5.39 -4.44 -11.80
CA SER A 84 4.31 -3.50 -11.53
C SER A 84 3.06 -3.93 -12.29
N VAL A 85 1.92 -3.96 -11.60
CA VAL A 85 0.63 -4.35 -12.15
C VAL A 85 -0.34 -3.20 -11.93
N ALA A 86 -0.89 -2.67 -13.02
CA ALA A 86 -2.06 -1.81 -12.95
C ALA A 86 -3.27 -2.69 -12.63
N VAL A 87 -3.86 -2.50 -11.46
CA VAL A 87 -5.07 -3.19 -11.01
C VAL A 87 -6.30 -2.33 -11.27
N ARG A 88 -7.48 -2.96 -11.22
CA ARG A 88 -8.76 -2.30 -11.39
C ARG A 88 -9.79 -2.93 -10.46
N GLY A 89 -10.87 -2.22 -10.20
CA GLY A 89 -12.00 -2.74 -9.47
C GLY A 89 -13.11 -1.70 -9.40
N ARG A 90 -14.30 -2.15 -9.01
CA ARG A 90 -15.47 -1.28 -8.86
C ARG A 90 -15.36 -0.28 -7.70
N TYR A 91 -14.47 -0.51 -6.75
CA TYR A 91 -14.30 0.32 -5.56
C TYR A 91 -12.84 0.71 -5.33
N ALA A 92 -12.64 1.90 -4.79
CA ALA A 92 -11.40 2.37 -4.21
C ALA A 92 -11.70 2.91 -2.80
N ALA A 93 -10.74 2.82 -1.89
CA ALA A 93 -10.85 3.35 -0.53
C ALA A 93 -10.43 4.84 -0.50
N ASN A 94 -11.10 5.66 0.30
CA ASN A 94 -10.82 7.09 0.48
C ASN A 94 -11.18 7.56 1.89
#